data_AF-A0A735REB1-F1
#
_entry.id   AF-A0A735REB1-F1
#
_cell.length_a   1.000
_cell.length_b   1.000
_cell.length_c   1.000
_cell.angle_alpha   90.00
_cell.angle_beta   90.00
_cell.angle_gamma   90.00
#
_symmetry.space_group_name_H-M   'P 1'
#
loop_
_entity.id
_entity.type
_entity.pdbx_description
1 polymer ?
#
loop_
_entity_poly.entity_id
_entity_poly.type
_entity_poly.pdbx_seq_one_letter_code
_entity_poly.pdbx_strand_id
1 'polypeptide(L)'
;MARKRKSRSTSGVGYSAIRRKAEPVNPFERKRNRYTPKCLMLPLLWRFFPDHPNLLPAWFEGEKSLAAPGESSVRKPIYSREGGNATIFDDRKNVIDYADSGYADEPMIYQAFQPLPRVGDSDTLIGSWIIDDEASGMGIREDNTLITKDTSRFVPHYIAD
;
A
#
# COMPACT_ATOMS: atom_id res chain seq x y z
N MET A 1 29.00 -39.71 -23.86
CA MET A 1 28.21 -38.71 -24.63
C MET A 1 27.02 -38.26 -23.79
N ALA A 2 27.02 -37.02 -23.29
CA ALA A 2 25.90 -36.45 -22.54
C ALA A 2 25.28 -35.29 -23.34
N ARG A 3 24.00 -35.42 -23.67
CA ARG A 3 23.26 -34.54 -24.59
C ARG A 3 22.87 -33.26 -23.86
N LYS A 4 23.50 -32.12 -24.19
CA LYS A 4 23.10 -30.78 -23.70
C LYS A 4 21.64 -30.50 -24.06
N ARG A 5 20.77 -30.33 -23.05
CA ARG A 5 19.41 -29.83 -23.23
C ARG A 5 19.49 -28.34 -23.59
N LYS A 6 18.99 -27.97 -24.77
CA LYS A 6 18.77 -26.57 -25.19
C LYS A 6 17.78 -25.91 -24.22
N SER A 7 18.17 -24.81 -23.59
CA SER A 7 17.22 -23.92 -22.92
C SER A 7 16.32 -23.28 -23.99
N ARG A 8 15.02 -23.50 -23.87
CA ARG A 8 14.03 -22.76 -24.66
C ARG A 8 13.89 -21.38 -24.04
N SER A 9 14.21 -20.36 -24.83
CA SER A 9 13.76 -19.00 -24.60
C SER A 9 12.23 -18.99 -24.60
N THR A 10 11.62 -18.64 -23.46
CA THR A 10 10.21 -18.27 -23.40
C THR A 10 10.13 -16.75 -23.37
N SER A 11 10.13 -16.15 -24.55
CA SER A 11 9.50 -14.85 -24.78
C SER A 11 8.00 -15.02 -24.57
N GLY A 12 7.56 -14.82 -23.33
CA GLY A 12 6.16 -14.79 -22.96
C GLY A 12 5.95 -13.60 -22.06
N VAL A 13 5.16 -12.62 -22.53
CA VAL A 13 4.57 -11.55 -21.71
C VAL A 13 3.67 -12.25 -20.69
N GLY A 14 4.28 -12.67 -19.58
CA GLY A 14 3.64 -13.41 -18.52
C GLY A 14 3.40 -12.45 -17.36
N TYR A 15 2.14 -12.10 -17.13
CA TYR A 15 1.64 -11.51 -15.89
C TYR A 15 2.07 -12.38 -14.69
N SER A 16 3.30 -12.17 -14.21
CA SER A 16 3.90 -12.92 -13.10
C SER A 16 3.18 -12.61 -11.78
N ALA A 17 2.65 -11.40 -11.66
CA ALA A 17 1.80 -10.90 -10.59
C ALA A 17 0.54 -11.74 -10.33
N ILE A 18 -0.17 -12.15 -11.38
CA ILE A 18 -1.47 -12.85 -11.26
C ILE A 18 -1.28 -14.25 -10.64
N ARG A 19 -0.08 -14.83 -10.69
CA ARG A 19 0.25 -16.08 -9.97
C ARG A 19 0.53 -15.91 -8.49
N ARG A 20 0.58 -14.67 -7.95
CA ARG A 20 0.58 -14.40 -6.50
C ARG A 20 -0.83 -14.17 -5.96
N LYS A 21 -1.83 -14.90 -6.45
CA LYS A 21 -2.96 -15.25 -5.59
C LYS A 21 -2.40 -16.19 -4.52
N ALA A 22 -1.78 -15.62 -3.48
CA ALA A 22 -1.44 -16.36 -2.28
C ALA A 22 -2.71 -17.10 -1.85
N GLU A 23 -2.68 -18.43 -1.87
CA GLU A 23 -3.73 -19.22 -1.24
C GLU A 23 -3.73 -18.81 0.23
N PRO A 24 -4.80 -18.19 0.75
CA PRO A 24 -4.81 -17.76 2.13
C PRO A 24 -5.07 -19.02 2.96
N VAL A 25 -4.04 -19.56 3.60
CA VAL A 25 -4.17 -20.70 4.52
C VAL A 25 -4.45 -20.18 5.93
N ASN A 26 -5.30 -19.16 6.07
CA ASN A 26 -5.96 -18.89 7.34
C ASN A 26 -7.39 -19.42 7.25
N PRO A 27 -7.67 -20.65 7.76
CA PRO A 27 -9.01 -21.24 7.69
C PRO A 27 -10.04 -20.42 8.48
N PHE A 28 -9.60 -19.53 9.37
CA PHE A 28 -10.46 -18.69 10.19
C PHE A 28 -10.89 -17.39 9.49
N GLU A 29 -10.22 -16.97 8.41
CA GLU A 29 -10.59 -15.73 7.71
C GLU A 29 -11.70 -15.99 6.67
N ARG A 30 -12.78 -15.20 6.71
CA ARG A 30 -13.93 -15.35 5.80
C ARG A 30 -13.48 -15.26 4.35
N LYS A 31 -13.97 -16.19 3.49
CA LYS A 31 -13.60 -16.28 2.05
C LYS A 31 -13.72 -14.96 1.28
N ARG A 32 -14.66 -14.09 1.65
CA ARG A 32 -14.91 -12.79 1.00
C ARG A 32 -13.79 -11.76 1.22
N ASN A 33 -13.01 -11.87 2.29
CA ASN A 33 -11.94 -10.92 2.65
C ASN A 33 -10.59 -11.28 2.03
N ARG A 34 -10.48 -12.47 1.44
CA ARG A 34 -9.22 -13.11 1.06
C ARG A 34 -8.54 -12.56 -0.18
N TYR A 35 -9.27 -11.84 -1.03
CA TYR A 35 -8.83 -11.60 -2.41
C TYR A 35 -8.89 -10.15 -2.86
N THR A 36 -9.33 -9.22 -2.02
CA THR A 36 -9.43 -7.81 -2.41
C THR A 36 -8.21 -7.06 -1.88
N PRO A 37 -7.30 -6.59 -2.75
CA PRO A 37 -6.12 -5.87 -2.31
C PRO A 37 -6.51 -4.56 -1.63
N LYS A 38 -5.83 -4.21 -0.52
CA LYS A 38 -6.11 -2.98 0.24
C LYS A 38 -6.12 -1.73 -0.65
N CYS A 39 -5.12 -1.58 -1.52
CA CYS A 39 -4.98 -0.41 -2.38
C CYS A 39 -6.14 -0.29 -3.40
N LEU A 40 -6.69 -1.41 -3.88
CA LEU A 40 -7.86 -1.42 -4.77
C LEU A 40 -9.09 -0.81 -4.10
N MET A 41 -9.25 -0.99 -2.79
CA MET A 41 -10.41 -0.48 -2.07
C MET A 41 -10.40 1.04 -1.92
N LEU A 42 -9.24 1.71 -1.96
CA LEU A 42 -9.15 3.14 -1.67
C LEU A 42 -9.94 4.00 -2.69
N PRO A 43 -9.74 3.85 -4.03
CA PRO A 43 -10.53 4.60 -5.00
C PRO A 43 -12.03 4.24 -4.95
N LEU A 44 -12.37 2.98 -4.66
CA LEU A 44 -13.75 2.54 -4.58
C LEU A 44 -14.46 3.14 -3.36
N LEU A 45 -13.83 3.10 -2.18
CA LEU A 45 -14.35 3.71 -0.96
C LEU A 45 -14.55 5.21 -1.14
N TRP A 46 -13.60 5.91 -1.75
CA TRP A 46 -13.73 7.34 -2.04
C TRP A 46 -14.92 7.65 -2.98
N ARG A 47 -15.16 6.82 -4.00
CA ARG A 47 -16.31 6.99 -4.91
C ARG A 47 -17.67 6.82 -4.21
N PHE A 48 -17.77 5.84 -3.31
CA PHE A 48 -19.03 5.56 -2.61
C PHE A 48 -19.26 6.50 -1.42
N PHE A 49 -18.20 7.01 -0.81
CA PHE A 49 -18.25 7.86 0.38
C PHE A 49 -17.30 9.06 0.22
N PRO A 50 -17.55 9.94 -0.76
CA PRO A 50 -16.75 11.15 -0.91
C PRO A 50 -16.85 12.00 0.35
N ASP A 51 -15.75 12.68 0.69
CA ASP A 51 -15.63 13.60 1.84
C ASP A 51 -15.83 12.95 3.23
N HIS A 52 -15.79 11.62 3.32
CA HIS A 52 -15.76 10.94 4.62
C HIS A 52 -14.49 11.35 5.39
N PRO A 53 -14.59 11.74 6.68
CA PRO A 53 -13.48 12.36 7.43
C PRO A 53 -12.24 11.47 7.59
N ASN A 54 -12.41 10.15 7.49
CA ASN A 54 -11.32 9.16 7.57
C ASN A 54 -10.81 8.66 6.21
N LEU A 55 -11.28 9.24 5.10
CA LEU A 55 -10.84 8.88 3.75
C LEU A 55 -10.07 10.03 3.09
N LEU A 56 -9.08 9.67 2.28
CA LEU A 56 -8.37 10.60 1.41
C LEU A 56 -8.81 10.38 -0.04
N PRO A 57 -8.87 11.44 -0.86
CA PRO A 57 -9.10 11.31 -2.31
C PRO A 57 -8.19 10.26 -2.93
N ALA A 58 -8.78 9.30 -3.64
CA ALA A 58 -8.04 8.22 -4.31
C ALA A 58 -8.65 7.90 -5.67
N TRP A 59 -7.81 7.61 -6.66
CA TRP A 59 -8.21 7.36 -8.05
C TRP A 59 -7.31 6.30 -8.70
N PHE A 60 -7.79 5.67 -9.77
CA PHE A 60 -6.96 4.75 -10.54
C PHE A 60 -5.99 5.51 -11.45
N GLU A 61 -4.85 4.89 -11.75
CA GLU A 61 -3.97 5.41 -12.81
C GLU A 61 -4.71 5.54 -14.14
N GLY A 62 -4.50 6.66 -14.84
CA GLY A 62 -5.22 7.00 -16.08
C GLY A 62 -6.52 7.78 -15.87
N GLU A 63 -7.01 7.90 -14.64
CA GLU A 63 -8.16 8.73 -14.31
C GLU A 63 -7.77 10.19 -14.02
N LYS A 64 -8.78 11.07 -14.05
CA LYS A 64 -8.58 12.47 -13.64
C LYS A 64 -8.13 12.51 -12.16
N SER A 65 -7.05 13.24 -11.90
CA SER A 65 -6.56 13.48 -10.54
C SER A 65 -7.65 14.05 -9.65
N LEU A 66 -7.75 13.51 -8.43
CA LEU A 66 -8.66 14.00 -7.39
C LEU A 66 -7.95 14.75 -6.27
N ALA A 67 -6.61 14.84 -6.29
CA ALA A 67 -5.87 15.75 -5.40
C ALA A 67 -6.26 17.21 -5.70
N ALA A 68 -6.44 18.02 -4.65
CA ALA A 68 -6.72 19.42 -4.80
C ALA A 68 -5.51 20.19 -5.36
N PRO A 69 -5.70 21.39 -5.95
CA PRO A 69 -4.58 22.21 -6.39
C PRO A 69 -3.60 22.50 -5.24
N GLY A 70 -2.32 22.22 -5.46
CA GLY A 70 -1.28 22.40 -4.44
C GLY A 70 -1.11 21.22 -3.48
N GLU A 71 -1.85 20.11 -3.67
CA GLU A 71 -1.68 18.91 -2.86
C GLU A 71 -0.69 17.92 -3.48
N SER A 72 0.11 17.33 -2.60
CA SER A 72 0.97 16.17 -2.88
C SER A 72 0.14 14.90 -3.08
N SER A 73 0.74 13.88 -3.70
CA SER A 73 0.07 12.59 -3.92
C SER A 73 1.01 11.40 -3.76
N VAL A 74 0.45 10.21 -3.57
CA VAL A 74 1.19 8.95 -3.50
C VAL A 74 0.66 7.99 -4.54
N ARG A 75 1.55 7.46 -5.38
CA ARG A 75 1.27 6.33 -6.26
C ARG A 75 1.60 5.03 -5.53
N LYS A 76 0.69 4.06 -5.59
CA LYS A 76 0.80 2.77 -4.90
C LYS A 76 0.38 1.65 -5.85
N PRO A 77 1.15 0.55 -5.96
CA PRO A 77 0.69 -0.61 -6.71
C PRO A 77 -0.44 -1.33 -5.97
N ILE A 78 -1.43 -1.82 -6.73
CA ILE A 78 -2.67 -2.39 -6.17
C ILE A 78 -2.37 -3.60 -5.27
N TYR A 79 -1.43 -4.45 -5.68
CA TYR A 79 -1.07 -5.68 -4.98
C TYR A 79 0.12 -5.51 -4.03
N SER A 80 0.63 -4.29 -3.85
CA SER A 80 1.80 -4.09 -3.01
C SER A 80 1.50 -4.30 -1.52
N ARG A 81 2.57 -4.58 -0.79
CA ARG A 81 2.61 -4.82 0.65
C ARG A 81 3.73 -3.97 1.24
N GLU A 82 3.60 -3.59 2.51
CA GLU A 82 4.71 -3.04 3.29
C GLU A 82 5.43 -1.83 2.64
N GLY A 83 4.67 -0.97 1.97
CA GLY A 83 5.23 0.22 1.30
C GLY A 83 5.91 -0.05 -0.05
N GLY A 84 5.95 -1.30 -0.51
CA GLY A 84 6.62 -1.70 -1.75
C GLY A 84 6.17 -0.91 -2.99
N ASN A 85 7.15 -0.35 -3.71
CA ASN A 85 6.96 0.51 -4.89
C ASN A 85 6.03 1.72 -4.69
N ALA A 86 5.79 2.15 -3.45
CA ALA A 86 5.14 3.43 -3.22
C ALA A 86 6.07 4.57 -3.70
N THR A 87 5.48 5.59 -4.33
CA THR A 87 6.19 6.79 -4.77
C THR A 87 5.39 8.00 -4.31
N ILE A 88 6.03 8.91 -3.56
CA ILE A 88 5.43 10.15 -3.08
C ILE A 88 5.87 11.28 -4.00
N PHE A 89 4.89 12.06 -4.45
CA PHE A 89 5.07 13.24 -5.29
C PHE A 89 4.69 14.50 -4.52
N ASP A 90 5.48 15.56 -4.66
CA ASP A 90 5.08 16.90 -4.21
C ASP A 90 3.97 17.52 -5.08
N ASP A 91 3.56 18.74 -4.73
CA ASP A 91 2.57 19.53 -5.45
C ASP A 91 2.98 19.89 -6.90
N ARG A 92 4.27 19.79 -7.20
CA ARG A 92 4.88 20.03 -8.53
C ARG A 92 5.17 18.73 -9.29
N LYS A 93 4.73 17.58 -8.76
CA LYS A 93 4.96 16.24 -9.32
C LYS A 93 6.41 15.76 -9.30
N ASN A 94 7.28 16.36 -8.50
CA ASN A 94 8.61 15.82 -8.25
C ASN A 94 8.52 14.65 -7.26
N VAL A 95 9.34 13.63 -7.46
CA VAL A 95 9.45 12.52 -6.50
C VAL A 95 10.20 13.01 -5.26
N ILE A 96 9.59 12.88 -4.09
CA ILE A 96 10.19 13.27 -2.80
C ILE A 96 10.56 12.08 -1.92
N ASP A 97 9.93 10.92 -2.14
CA ASP A 97 10.33 9.64 -1.55
C ASP A 97 9.84 8.49 -2.44
N TYR A 98 10.55 7.37 -2.43
CA TYR A 98 10.13 6.16 -3.11
C TYR A 98 10.76 4.92 -2.47
N ALA A 99 10.02 3.82 -2.50
CA ALA A 99 10.54 2.51 -2.14
C ALA A 99 10.72 1.68 -3.41
N ASP A 100 11.82 0.93 -3.52
CA ASP A 100 11.99 -0.05 -4.59
C ASP A 100 11.63 -1.46 -4.10
N SER A 101 10.91 -2.23 -4.92
CA SER A 101 10.55 -3.61 -4.66
C SER A 101 10.02 -4.30 -5.93
N GLY A 102 9.50 -5.53 -5.80
CA GLY A 102 9.05 -6.35 -6.93
C GLY A 102 7.62 -6.08 -7.46
N TYR A 103 7.03 -4.92 -7.18
CA TYR A 103 5.66 -4.53 -7.59
C TYR A 103 5.62 -3.42 -8.66
N ALA A 104 6.77 -3.06 -9.25
CA ALA A 104 6.85 -1.93 -10.20
C ALA A 104 5.92 -2.08 -11.43
N ASP A 105 5.66 -3.32 -11.87
CA ASP A 105 4.85 -3.63 -13.06
C ASP A 105 3.36 -3.87 -12.74
N GLU A 106 2.94 -3.69 -11.48
CA GLU A 106 1.54 -3.89 -11.08
C GLU A 106 0.67 -2.69 -11.48
N PRO A 107 -0.64 -2.88 -11.66
CA PRO A 107 -1.56 -1.77 -11.82
C PRO A 107 -1.51 -0.81 -10.62
N MET A 108 -1.59 0.49 -10.87
CA MET A 108 -1.37 1.53 -9.87
C MET A 108 -2.66 2.26 -9.49
N ILE A 109 -2.70 2.76 -8.25
CA ILE A 109 -3.63 3.79 -7.80
C ILE A 109 -2.84 5.01 -7.33
N TYR A 110 -3.51 6.15 -7.33
CA TYR A 110 -3.02 7.37 -6.70
C TYR A 110 -3.94 7.74 -5.53
N GLN A 111 -3.37 8.40 -4.54
CA GLN A 111 -4.08 8.90 -3.38
C GLN A 111 -3.50 10.27 -3.00
N ALA A 112 -4.33 11.21 -2.54
CA ALA A 112 -3.85 12.44 -1.91
C ALA A 112 -2.89 12.10 -0.77
N PHE A 113 -1.79 12.82 -0.65
CA PHE A 113 -0.77 12.57 0.36
C PHE A 113 -1.09 13.34 1.64
N GLN A 114 -1.18 12.60 2.73
CA GLN A 114 -1.18 13.15 4.09
C GLN A 114 0.11 12.71 4.78
N PRO A 115 1.00 13.63 5.19
CA PRO A 115 2.19 13.25 5.93
C PRO A 115 1.80 12.66 7.29
N LEU A 116 2.58 11.68 7.74
CA LEU A 116 2.43 11.13 9.09
C LEU A 116 2.86 12.18 10.12
N PRO A 117 2.27 12.18 11.33
CA PRO A 117 2.79 12.97 12.44
C PRO A 117 4.25 12.64 12.70
N ARG A 118 5.08 13.67 12.88
CA ARG A 118 6.50 13.51 13.20
C ARG A 118 6.70 13.65 14.70
N VAL A 119 7.18 12.58 15.35
CA VAL A 119 7.51 12.55 16.78
C VAL A 119 9.03 12.42 16.87
N GLY A 120 9.69 13.48 17.35
CA GLY A 120 11.15 13.60 17.26
C GLY A 120 11.61 13.52 15.81
N ASP A 121 12.44 12.52 15.50
CA ASP A 121 12.98 12.28 14.16
C ASP A 121 12.25 11.16 13.39
N SER A 122 11.05 10.76 13.84
CA SER A 122 10.34 9.61 13.26
C SER A 122 8.94 9.95 12.76
N ASP A 123 8.63 9.48 11.56
CA ASP A 123 7.30 9.46 10.98
C ASP A 123 6.47 8.34 11.62
N THR A 124 5.36 8.72 12.28
CA THR A 124 4.64 7.85 13.21
C THR A 124 3.30 7.40 12.63
N LEU A 125 3.12 6.09 12.48
CA LEU A 125 1.89 5.46 12.00
C LEU A 125 1.17 4.74 13.14
N ILE A 126 -0.14 4.97 13.25
CA ILE A 126 -1.03 4.22 14.12
C ILE A 126 -1.72 3.13 13.31
N GLY A 127 -1.66 1.89 13.80
CA GLY A 127 -2.46 0.77 13.31
C GLY A 127 -3.54 0.40 14.32
N SER A 128 -4.77 0.15 13.86
CA SER A 128 -5.85 -0.41 14.67
C SER A 128 -6.10 -1.87 14.29
N TRP A 129 -6.26 -2.73 15.28
CA TRP A 129 -6.60 -4.14 15.13
C TRP A 129 -8.10 -4.33 15.30
N ILE A 130 -8.72 -4.96 14.30
CA ILE A 130 -10.14 -5.29 14.32
C ILE A 130 -10.29 -6.80 14.53
N ILE A 131 -11.07 -7.22 15.54
CA ILE A 131 -11.45 -8.60 15.82
C ILE A 131 -12.98 -8.70 15.74
N ASP A 132 -13.49 -9.54 14.83
CA ASP A 132 -14.92 -9.76 14.58
C ASP A 132 -15.74 -8.44 14.49
N ASP A 133 -15.24 -7.51 13.68
CA ASP A 133 -15.82 -6.18 13.41
C ASP A 133 -15.70 -5.15 14.56
N GLU A 134 -15.03 -5.48 15.67
CA GLU A 134 -14.74 -4.56 16.77
C GLU A 134 -13.27 -4.14 16.83
N ALA A 135 -13.00 -2.87 17.14
CA ALA A 135 -11.64 -2.41 17.42
C ALA A 135 -11.16 -2.95 18.77
N SER A 136 -10.09 -3.75 18.77
CA SER A 136 -9.64 -4.49 19.97
C SER A 136 -8.19 -4.22 20.33
N GLY A 137 -7.47 -3.41 19.57
CA GLY A 137 -6.11 -3.05 19.89
C GLY A 137 -5.54 -1.97 18.97
N MET A 138 -4.43 -1.38 19.38
CA MET A 138 -3.66 -0.48 18.55
C MET A 138 -2.17 -0.82 18.61
N GLY A 139 -1.43 -0.35 17.61
CA GLY A 139 0.02 -0.42 17.58
C GLY A 139 0.58 0.85 16.96
N ILE A 140 1.83 1.16 17.32
CA ILE A 140 2.55 2.30 16.77
C ILE A 140 3.75 1.77 15.98
N ARG A 141 3.91 2.27 14.76
CA ARG A 141 5.09 2.04 13.93
C ARG A 141 5.79 3.36 13.64
N GLU A 142 7.10 3.35 13.73
CA GLU A 142 7.93 4.52 13.44
C GLU A 142 9.00 4.19 12.40
N ASP A 143 9.16 5.10 11.44
CA ASP A 143 10.19 5.06 10.42
C ASP A 143 10.92 6.40 10.36
N ASN A 144 12.14 6.42 9.82
CA ASN A 144 12.88 7.66 9.58
C ASN A 144 12.73 8.14 8.12
N THR A 145 11.80 7.54 7.38
CA THR A 145 11.39 7.90 6.02
C THR A 145 9.86 8.03 5.95
N LEU A 146 9.36 8.71 4.92
CA LEU A 146 7.92 8.98 4.77
C LEU A 146 7.12 7.70 4.47
N ILE A 147 7.78 6.65 3.97
CA ILE A 147 7.18 5.37 3.63
C ILE A 147 7.46 4.35 4.75
N THR A 148 6.41 4.00 5.51
CA THR A 148 6.46 2.88 6.46
C THR A 148 6.69 1.55 5.74
N LYS A 149 7.67 0.78 6.20
CA LYS A 149 8.15 -0.48 5.65
C LYS A 149 7.89 -1.66 6.61
N ASP A 150 8.20 -2.86 6.17
CA ASP A 150 8.23 -4.06 7.02
C ASP A 150 9.27 -3.94 8.14
N THR A 151 10.40 -3.29 7.86
CA THR A 151 11.51 -3.00 8.77
C THR A 151 11.25 -1.85 9.73
N SER A 152 10.15 -1.10 9.57
CA SER A 152 9.79 -0.03 10.51
C SER A 152 9.62 -0.58 11.92
N ARG A 153 10.06 0.20 12.91
CA ARG A 153 10.12 -0.23 14.30
C ARG A 153 8.72 -0.28 14.89
N PHE A 154 8.43 -1.32 15.66
CA PHE A 154 7.25 -1.34 16.52
C PHE A 154 7.59 -0.62 17.83
N VAL A 155 6.81 0.39 18.19
CA VAL A 155 7.08 1.22 19.36
C VAL A 155 6.19 0.80 20.51
N PRO A 156 6.75 0.48 21.70
CA PRO A 156 5.97 0.25 22.90
C PRO A 156 5.14 1.50 23.23
N HIS A 157 3.88 1.27 23.59
CA HIS A 157 2.97 2.35 23.98
C HIS A 157 2.14 1.90 25.17
N TYR A 158 1.63 2.87 25.91
CA TYR A 158 0.64 2.68 26.96
C TYR A 158 -0.38 3.82 26.84
N ILE A 159 -1.59 3.60 27.34
CA ILE A 159 -2.62 4.63 27.42
C ILE A 159 -2.59 5.16 28.85
N ALA A 160 -2.54 6.48 28.98
CA ALA A 160 -2.60 7.19 30.25
C ALA A 160 -3.93 7.94 30.35
N ASP A 161 -4.43 8.09 31.58
CA ASP A 161 -5.64 8.84 31.90
C ASP A 161 -5.38 10.34 32.08
#